data_AF-A0A935GP49-F1
#
_entry.id   AF-A0A935GP49-F1
#
_cell.length_a   1.000
_cell.length_b   1.000
_cell.length_c   1.000
_cell.angle_alpha   90.00
_cell.angle_beta   90.00
_cell.angle_gamma   90.00
#
_symmetry.space_group_name_H-M   'P 1'
#
loop_
_entity.id
_entity.type
_entity.pdbx_description
1 polymer ?
#
loop_
_entity_poly.entity_id
_entity_poly.type
_entity_poly.pdbx_seq_one_letter_code
_entity_poly.pdbx_strand_id
1 'polypeptide(L)'
;MALIVAGSSGLPAAQFDSLFEEGVNRFPYYHTLYLTRMNYLLPQWGGSYDAVDAFIAKAVERTREKDGEAFYAWLYVDVARKFRGDLFTGTLASWPRMKKGFEDMLARYPDEWNKNLFATFACRARDKETTGRLITELGTAASLGAWSPGFTTESCRRFAFSPA
;
A
#
# COMPACT_ATOMS: atom_id res chain seq x y z
N MET A 1 -16.39 1.70 -15.25
CA MET A 1 -16.18 3.02 -15.88
C MET A 1 -16.97 4.16 -15.20
N ALA A 2 -18.15 3.93 -14.62
CA ALA A 2 -18.94 4.99 -13.96
C ALA A 2 -18.24 5.71 -12.78
N LEU A 3 -17.44 5.01 -11.97
CA LEU A 3 -16.72 5.61 -10.83
C LEU A 3 -15.63 6.61 -11.23
N ILE A 4 -14.92 6.37 -12.34
CA ILE A 4 -13.89 7.27 -12.85
C ILE A 4 -14.54 8.55 -13.38
N VAL A 5 -15.65 8.40 -14.13
CA VAL A 5 -16.43 9.53 -14.64
C VAL A 5 -17.03 10.32 -13.49
N ALA A 6 -17.65 9.68 -12.50
CA ALA A 6 -18.25 10.34 -11.34
C ALA A 6 -17.27 11.26 -10.59
N GLY A 7 -16.07 10.77 -10.31
CA GLY A 7 -15.06 11.55 -9.60
C GLY A 7 -14.36 12.60 -10.45
N SER A 8 -14.32 12.47 -11.79
CA SER A 8 -13.81 13.50 -12.70
C SER A 8 -14.85 14.55 -13.12
N SER A 9 -16.14 14.26 -12.93
CA SER A 9 -17.26 15.11 -13.40
C SER A 9 -17.79 16.08 -12.34
N GLY A 10 -17.22 16.09 -11.13
CA GLY A 10 -17.75 16.91 -10.03
C GLY A 10 -19.10 16.45 -9.51
N LEU A 11 -19.44 15.14 -9.61
CA LEU A 11 -20.63 14.63 -8.93
C LEU A 11 -20.52 14.91 -7.42
N PRO A 12 -21.64 15.22 -6.74
CA PRO A 12 -21.63 15.41 -5.30
C PRO A 12 -21.03 14.18 -4.61
N ALA A 13 -20.17 14.38 -3.61
CA ALA A 13 -19.47 13.30 -2.90
C ALA A 13 -20.42 12.16 -2.46
N ALA A 14 -21.65 12.50 -2.07
CA ALA A 14 -22.69 11.54 -1.69
C ALA A 14 -23.08 10.56 -2.81
N GLN A 15 -23.11 11.00 -4.08
CA GLN A 15 -23.46 10.12 -5.20
C GLN A 15 -22.30 9.17 -5.53
N PHE A 16 -21.06 9.64 -5.41
CA PHE A 16 -19.88 8.79 -5.57
C PHE A 16 -19.79 7.73 -4.46
N ASP A 17 -20.06 8.12 -3.21
CA ASP A 17 -20.11 7.21 -2.07
C ASP A 17 -21.18 6.13 -2.24
N SER A 18 -22.39 6.50 -2.69
CA SER A 18 -23.44 5.52 -2.96
C SER A 18 -23.05 4.51 -4.03
N LEU A 19 -22.42 4.95 -5.12
CA LEU A 19 -21.95 4.06 -6.19
C LEU A 19 -20.81 3.15 -5.72
N PHE A 20 -19.91 3.67 -4.88
CA PHE A 20 -18.86 2.88 -4.26
C PHE A 20 -19.46 1.77 -3.38
N GLU A 21 -20.41 2.13 -2.49
CA GLU A 21 -21.06 1.19 -1.58
C GLU A 21 -21.87 0.12 -2.32
N GLU A 22 -22.60 0.47 -3.38
CA GLU A 22 -23.26 -0.52 -4.24
C GLU A 22 -22.24 -1.49 -4.85
N GLY A 23 -21.14 -0.94 -5.41
CA GLY A 23 -20.11 -1.72 -6.10
C GLY A 23 -19.41 -2.72 -5.18
N VAL A 24 -18.99 -2.29 -4.00
CA VAL A 24 -18.29 -3.14 -3.02
C VAL A 24 -19.23 -4.11 -2.29
N ASN A 25 -20.53 -3.81 -2.18
CA ASN A 25 -21.50 -4.81 -1.69
C ASN A 25 -21.67 -5.96 -2.69
N ARG A 26 -21.63 -5.67 -3.99
CA ARG A 26 -21.74 -6.69 -5.04
C ARG A 26 -20.42 -7.39 -5.35
N PHE A 27 -19.30 -6.66 -5.26
CA PHE A 27 -17.96 -7.13 -5.62
C PHE A 27 -16.93 -6.76 -4.52
N PRO A 28 -17.03 -7.34 -3.31
CA PRO A 28 -16.26 -6.92 -2.15
C PRO A 28 -14.74 -7.06 -2.31
N TYR A 29 -14.27 -7.94 -3.20
CA TYR A 29 -12.85 -8.19 -3.42
C TYR A 29 -12.31 -7.53 -4.70
N TYR A 30 -13.10 -6.67 -5.35
CA TYR A 30 -12.64 -5.97 -6.55
C TYR A 30 -11.83 -4.72 -6.17
N HIS A 31 -10.51 -4.90 -6.02
CA HIS A 31 -9.57 -3.89 -5.49
C HIS A 31 -9.65 -2.52 -6.18
N THR A 32 -9.94 -2.49 -7.48
CA THR A 32 -10.05 -1.24 -8.25
C THR A 32 -11.09 -0.28 -7.68
N LEU A 33 -12.18 -0.76 -7.07
CA LEU A 33 -13.18 0.10 -6.44
C LEU A 33 -12.59 0.88 -5.26
N TYR A 34 -11.85 0.18 -4.40
CA TYR A 34 -11.21 0.77 -3.23
C TYR A 34 -10.09 1.73 -3.61
N LEU A 35 -9.23 1.35 -4.55
CA LEU A 35 -8.16 2.21 -5.06
C LEU A 35 -8.73 3.51 -5.66
N THR A 36 -9.83 3.39 -6.41
CA THR A 36 -10.52 4.56 -6.99
C THR A 36 -11.08 5.45 -5.87
N ARG A 37 -11.78 4.88 -4.90
CA ARG A 37 -12.37 5.64 -3.78
C ARG A 37 -11.32 6.32 -2.90
N MET A 38 -10.23 5.62 -2.60
CA MET A 38 -9.11 6.12 -1.81
C MET A 38 -8.40 7.28 -2.50
N ASN A 39 -8.26 7.24 -3.83
CA ASN A 39 -7.62 8.33 -4.57
C ASN A 39 -8.28 9.69 -4.29
N TYR A 40 -9.61 9.75 -4.19
CA TYR A 40 -10.35 10.98 -3.87
C TYR A 40 -10.31 11.38 -2.39
N LEU A 41 -9.73 10.56 -1.50
CA LEU A 41 -9.48 10.90 -0.10
C LEU A 41 -8.10 11.53 0.12
N LEU A 42 -7.24 11.54 -0.90
CA LEU A 42 -5.90 12.10 -0.76
C LEU A 42 -5.95 13.64 -0.58
N PRO A 43 -4.99 14.23 0.15
CA PRO A 43 -4.97 15.67 0.41
C PRO A 43 -5.02 16.56 -0.84
N GLN A 44 -4.41 16.11 -1.95
CA GLN A 44 -4.42 16.84 -3.22
C GLN A 44 -5.82 17.02 -3.83
N TRP A 45 -6.82 16.26 -3.35
CA TRP A 45 -8.22 16.35 -3.76
C TRP A 45 -9.13 16.89 -2.64
N GLY A 46 -8.55 17.50 -1.60
CA GLY A 46 -9.30 18.10 -0.48
C GLY A 46 -9.63 17.14 0.67
N GLY A 47 -9.09 15.91 0.64
CA GLY A 47 -9.19 14.97 1.76
C GLY A 47 -8.05 15.11 2.79
N SER A 48 -7.79 14.05 3.56
CA SER A 48 -6.73 13.99 4.56
C SER A 48 -6.19 12.57 4.73
N TYR A 49 -4.99 12.43 5.30
CA TYR A 49 -4.46 11.09 5.61
C TYR A 49 -5.23 10.37 6.73
N ASP A 50 -5.90 11.09 7.63
CA ASP A 50 -6.85 10.50 8.57
C ASP A 50 -8.04 9.87 7.85
N ALA A 51 -8.58 10.55 6.83
CA ALA A 51 -9.67 10.00 6.02
C ALA A 51 -9.21 8.77 5.21
N VAL A 52 -7.97 8.78 4.71
CA VAL A 52 -7.35 7.64 4.04
C VAL A 52 -7.20 6.46 5.00
N ASP A 53 -6.61 6.65 6.19
CA ASP A 53 -6.41 5.58 7.17
C ASP A 53 -7.75 4.98 7.65
N ALA A 54 -8.73 5.83 7.95
CA ALA A 54 -10.07 5.39 8.32
C ALA A 54 -10.74 4.57 7.20
N PHE A 55 -10.52 4.94 5.94
CA PHE A 55 -11.00 4.19 4.78
C PHE A 55 -10.28 2.84 4.63
N ILE A 56 -8.95 2.82 4.77
CA ILE A 56 -8.15 1.60 4.71
C ILE A 56 -8.59 0.62 5.80
N ALA A 57 -8.82 1.08 7.03
CA ALA A 57 -9.31 0.26 8.13
C ALA A 57 -10.64 -0.43 7.78
N LYS A 58 -11.60 0.31 7.19
CA LYS A 58 -12.87 -0.25 6.72
C LYS A 58 -12.69 -1.25 5.58
N ALA A 59 -11.78 -0.96 4.64
CA ALA A 59 -11.49 -1.85 3.52
C ALA A 59 -10.89 -3.19 4.00
N VAL A 60 -9.96 -3.14 4.96
CA VAL A 60 -9.38 -4.32 5.60
C VAL A 60 -10.45 -5.16 6.30
N GLU A 61 -11.35 -4.53 7.05
CA GLU A 61 -12.46 -5.23 7.72
C GLU A 61 -13.38 -5.94 6.72
N ARG A 62 -13.82 -5.19 5.70
CA ARG A 62 -14.73 -5.69 4.67
C ARG A 62 -14.14 -6.84 3.87
N THR A 63 -12.82 -6.86 3.71
CA THR A 63 -12.10 -7.88 2.93
C THR A 63 -11.41 -8.92 3.81
N ARG A 64 -11.65 -8.93 5.13
CA ARG A 64 -10.92 -9.77 6.11
C ARG A 64 -10.85 -11.24 5.75
N GLU A 65 -11.92 -11.80 5.19
CA GLU A 65 -12.02 -13.21 4.82
C GLU A 65 -11.00 -13.62 3.75
N LYS A 66 -10.69 -12.73 2.78
CA LYS A 66 -9.76 -13.04 1.70
C LYS A 66 -8.48 -12.23 1.74
N ASP A 67 -8.55 -10.92 1.89
CA ASP A 67 -7.40 -10.03 1.77
C ASP A 67 -6.85 -9.58 3.12
N GLY A 68 -7.69 -9.05 4.00
CA GLY A 68 -7.31 -8.62 5.35
C GLY A 68 -6.09 -7.69 5.36
N GLU A 69 -5.09 -7.99 6.19
CA GLU A 69 -3.89 -7.16 6.32
C GLU A 69 -3.06 -7.08 5.02
N ALA A 70 -3.14 -8.07 4.11
CA ALA A 70 -2.47 -7.91 2.81
C ALA A 70 -3.04 -6.73 2.02
N PHE A 71 -4.33 -6.42 2.19
CA PHE A 71 -4.92 -5.24 1.58
C PHE A 71 -4.48 -3.95 2.25
N TYR A 72 -4.24 -3.96 3.57
CA TYR A 72 -3.62 -2.84 4.28
C TYR A 72 -2.29 -2.45 3.60
N ALA A 73 -1.42 -3.44 3.39
CA ALA A 73 -0.15 -3.21 2.72
C ALA A 73 -0.34 -2.69 1.29
N TRP A 74 -1.22 -3.32 0.51
CA TRP A 74 -1.45 -2.92 -0.88
C TRP A 74 -2.00 -1.50 -1.04
N LEU A 75 -2.94 -1.09 -0.18
CA LEU A 75 -3.50 0.26 -0.19
C LEU A 75 -2.45 1.30 0.17
N TYR A 76 -1.61 1.04 1.18
CA TYR A 76 -0.52 1.96 1.52
C TYR A 76 0.62 1.99 0.50
N VAL A 77 0.89 0.89 -0.20
CA VAL A 77 1.76 0.90 -1.39
C VAL A 77 1.19 1.87 -2.42
N ASP A 78 -0.12 1.83 -2.69
CA ASP A 78 -0.76 2.73 -3.64
C ASP A 78 -0.74 4.21 -3.19
N VAL A 79 -0.87 4.48 -1.88
CA VAL A 79 -0.65 5.83 -1.33
C VAL A 79 0.80 6.29 -1.59
N ALA A 80 1.78 5.44 -1.31
CA ALA A 80 3.20 5.76 -1.52
C ALA A 80 3.56 6.03 -2.99
N ARG A 81 2.80 5.50 -3.95
CA ARG A 81 2.96 5.80 -5.39
C ARG A 81 2.58 7.24 -5.75
N LYS A 82 1.66 7.83 -4.98
CA LYS A 82 1.05 9.13 -5.24
C LYS A 82 1.60 10.21 -4.32
N PHE A 83 2.14 9.82 -3.18
CA PHE A 83 2.73 10.72 -2.19
C PHE A 83 4.24 10.88 -2.38
N ARG A 84 4.72 12.14 -2.33
CA ARG A 84 6.15 12.47 -2.51
C ARG A 84 6.95 12.61 -1.20
N GLY A 85 6.37 12.23 -0.06
CA GLY A 85 7.04 12.27 1.25
C GLY A 85 7.38 10.87 1.79
N ASP A 86 7.92 10.86 3.00
CA ASP A 86 8.15 9.63 3.74
C ASP A 86 6.81 9.06 4.22
N LEU A 87 6.49 7.82 3.85
CA LEU A 87 5.18 7.22 4.10
C LEU A 87 4.89 7.10 5.60
N PHE A 88 5.89 6.71 6.40
CA PHE A 88 5.70 6.32 7.80
C PHE A 88 5.74 7.51 8.77
N THR A 89 6.24 8.66 8.32
CA THR A 89 6.26 9.91 9.08
C THR A 89 5.33 10.98 8.52
N GLY A 90 5.00 10.90 7.23
CA GLY A 90 4.11 11.84 6.54
C GLY A 90 2.66 11.36 6.41
N THR A 91 2.35 10.13 6.85
CA THR A 91 0.99 9.57 6.88
C THR A 91 0.79 8.76 8.16
N LEU A 92 -0.38 8.12 8.30
CA LEU A 92 -0.70 7.23 9.42
C LEU A 92 -0.30 5.75 9.17
N ALA A 93 0.45 5.47 8.10
CA ALA A 93 0.90 4.12 7.79
C ALA A 93 1.69 3.50 8.96
N SER A 94 1.28 2.30 9.39
CA SER A 94 1.93 1.54 10.44
C SER A 94 2.84 0.49 9.83
N TRP A 95 4.16 0.59 10.07
CA TRP A 95 5.09 -0.43 9.60
C TRP A 95 4.77 -1.83 10.14
N PRO A 96 4.49 -2.05 11.44
CA PRO A 96 4.12 -3.37 11.94
C PRO A 96 2.94 -4.01 11.20
N ARG A 97 1.88 -3.23 10.90
CA ARG A 97 0.74 -3.72 10.11
C ARG A 97 1.10 -3.97 8.66
N MET A 98 1.82 -3.04 8.04
CA MET A 98 2.25 -3.18 6.66
C MET A 98 3.16 -4.40 6.46
N LYS A 99 4.07 -4.66 7.41
CA LYS A 99 4.90 -5.86 7.46
C LYS A 99 4.05 -7.13 7.53
N LYS A 100 3.10 -7.18 8.46
CA LYS A 100 2.15 -8.31 8.55
C LYS A 100 1.39 -8.51 7.24
N GLY A 101 0.95 -7.43 6.61
CA GLY A 101 0.29 -7.47 5.31
C GLY A 101 1.16 -8.05 4.20
N PHE A 102 2.44 -7.67 4.14
CA PHE A 102 3.38 -8.27 3.19
C PHE A 102 3.65 -9.75 3.46
N GLU A 103 3.77 -10.14 4.73
CA GLU A 103 3.93 -11.55 5.13
C GLU A 103 2.71 -12.38 4.69
N ASP A 104 1.51 -11.87 4.93
CA ASP A 104 0.27 -12.52 4.52
C ASP A 104 0.10 -12.57 2.99
N MET A 105 0.59 -11.54 2.28
CA MET A 105 0.62 -11.49 0.82
C MET A 105 1.56 -12.55 0.25
N LEU A 106 2.79 -12.66 0.77
CA LEU A 106 3.77 -13.65 0.34
C LEU A 106 3.39 -15.08 0.69
N ALA A 107 2.68 -15.30 1.80
CA ALA A 107 2.16 -16.61 2.16
C ALA A 107 1.15 -17.14 1.12
N ARG A 108 0.42 -16.23 0.46
CA ARG A 108 -0.59 -16.56 -0.56
C ARG A 108 -0.03 -16.55 -1.98
N TYR A 109 0.79 -15.55 -2.28
CA TYR A 109 1.36 -15.31 -3.59
C TYR A 109 2.88 -15.13 -3.46
N PRO A 110 3.63 -16.24 -3.33
CA PRO A 110 5.07 -16.20 -3.18
C PRO A 110 5.74 -15.93 -4.53
N ASP A 111 5.87 -14.66 -4.88
CA ASP A 111 6.58 -14.24 -6.08
C ASP A 111 7.66 -13.19 -5.77
N GLU A 112 8.65 -13.11 -6.67
CA GLU A 112 9.79 -12.21 -6.53
C GLU A 112 9.38 -10.74 -6.56
N TRP A 113 8.31 -10.38 -7.28
CA TRP A 113 7.84 -9.00 -7.34
C TRP A 113 7.31 -8.54 -5.98
N ASN A 114 6.44 -9.33 -5.35
CA ASN A 114 5.94 -9.07 -4.01
C ASN A 114 7.07 -9.06 -2.97
N LYS A 115 8.06 -9.94 -3.12
CA LYS A 115 9.21 -9.99 -2.20
C LYS A 115 10.10 -8.75 -2.34
N ASN A 116 10.35 -8.28 -3.57
CA ASN A 116 11.07 -7.04 -3.83
C ASN A 116 10.33 -5.80 -3.31
N LEU A 117 9.00 -5.78 -3.46
CA LEU A 117 8.15 -4.73 -2.91
C LEU A 117 8.24 -4.71 -1.37
N PHE A 118 8.12 -5.86 -0.72
CA PHE A 118 8.30 -5.98 0.73
C PHE A 118 9.67 -5.48 1.18
N ALA A 119 10.74 -5.90 0.49
CA ALA A 119 12.11 -5.48 0.80
C ALA A 119 12.29 -3.96 0.65
N THR A 120 11.65 -3.36 -0.36
CA THR A 120 11.66 -1.91 -0.58
C THR A 120 11.01 -1.18 0.61
N PHE A 121 9.83 -1.63 1.06
CA PHE A 121 9.13 -0.97 2.17
C PHE A 121 9.75 -1.25 3.54
N ALA A 122 10.38 -2.42 3.75
CA ALA A 122 11.19 -2.68 4.94
C ALA A 122 12.36 -1.70 5.06
N CYS A 123 13.04 -1.44 3.94
CA CYS A 123 14.15 -0.49 3.88
C CYS A 123 13.67 0.95 4.16
N ARG A 124 12.51 1.34 3.62
CA ARG A 124 11.85 2.63 3.91
C ARG A 124 11.50 2.79 5.38
N ALA A 125 10.97 1.72 6.00
CA ALA A 125 10.62 1.70 7.41
C ALA A 125 11.83 1.61 8.36
N ARG A 126 13.05 1.56 7.82
CA ARG A 126 14.29 1.35 8.59
C ARG A 126 14.32 0.02 9.36
N ASP A 127 13.60 -0.99 8.87
CA ASP A 127 13.63 -2.36 9.40
C ASP A 127 14.82 -3.11 8.79
N LYS A 128 15.97 -2.98 9.47
CA LYS A 128 17.26 -3.51 9.02
C LYS A 128 17.25 -5.03 8.87
N GLU A 129 16.66 -5.72 9.85
CA GLU A 129 16.58 -7.18 9.90
C GLU A 129 15.77 -7.72 8.72
N THR A 130 14.56 -7.20 8.52
CA THR A 130 13.67 -7.64 7.44
C THR A 130 14.26 -7.32 6.07
N THR A 131 14.90 -6.15 5.92
CA THR A 131 15.59 -5.77 4.68
C THR A 131 16.72 -6.76 4.36
N GLY A 132 17.59 -7.05 5.34
CA GLY A 132 18.73 -7.96 5.16
C GLY A 132 18.29 -9.38 4.81
N ARG A 133 17.28 -9.90 5.51
CA ARG A 133 16.69 -11.21 5.23
C ARG A 133 16.16 -11.29 3.80
N LEU A 134 15.30 -10.35 3.40
CA LEU A 134 14.67 -10.38 2.07
C LEU A 134 15.69 -10.19 0.94
N ILE A 135 16.69 -9.31 1.10
CA ILE A 135 17.77 -9.15 0.11
C ILE A 135 18.59 -10.44 -0.01
N THR A 136 18.84 -11.14 1.09
CA THR A 136 19.56 -12.43 1.08
C THR A 136 18.74 -13.50 0.36
N GLU A 137 17.44 -13.61 0.66
CA GLU A 137 16.54 -14.56 -0.01
C GLU A 137 16.36 -14.27 -1.51
N LEU A 138 16.34 -12.99 -1.90
CA LEU A 138 16.20 -12.58 -3.30
C LEU A 138 17.48 -12.81 -4.11
N GLY A 139 18.65 -12.74 -3.48
CA GLY A 139 19.93 -12.93 -4.17
C GLY A 139 20.08 -12.00 -5.38
N THR A 140 20.25 -12.58 -6.57
CA THR A 140 20.39 -11.85 -7.85
C THR A 140 19.07 -11.28 -8.37
N ALA A 141 17.93 -11.76 -7.88
CA ALA A 141 16.60 -11.23 -8.24
C ALA A 141 16.23 -9.95 -7.47
N ALA A 142 17.13 -9.45 -6.61
CA ALA A 142 16.90 -8.25 -5.82
C ALA A 142 16.87 -6.97 -6.70
N SER A 143 15.65 -6.45 -6.90
CA SER A 143 15.34 -5.23 -7.64
C SER A 143 14.42 -4.33 -6.79
N LEU A 144 15.01 -3.70 -5.76
CA LEU A 144 14.33 -2.80 -4.84
C LEU A 144 14.23 -1.38 -5.44
N GLY A 145 13.25 -0.62 -4.96
CA GLY A 145 13.09 0.81 -5.27
C GLY A 145 11.80 1.15 -6.00
N ALA A 146 10.89 0.18 -6.16
CA ALA A 146 9.57 0.41 -6.75
C ALA A 146 8.86 1.58 -6.03
N TRP A 147 8.61 2.65 -6.80
CA TRP A 147 7.97 3.90 -6.35
C TRP A 147 8.59 4.49 -5.07
N SER A 148 9.89 4.27 -4.90
CA SER A 148 10.63 4.67 -3.71
C SER A 148 11.98 5.27 -4.11
N PRO A 149 11.99 6.46 -4.75
CA PRO A 149 13.23 7.12 -5.15
C PRO A 149 14.18 7.24 -3.96
N GLY A 150 15.46 6.86 -4.16
CA GLY A 150 16.48 6.84 -3.11
C GLY A 150 16.65 5.51 -2.37
N PHE A 151 15.67 4.59 -2.46
CA PHE A 151 15.71 3.26 -1.85
C PHE A 151 16.06 2.19 -2.88
N THR A 152 17.26 2.27 -3.48
CA THR A 152 17.74 1.30 -4.46
C THR A 152 18.18 0.01 -3.78
N THR A 153 18.31 -1.09 -4.55
CA THR A 153 18.89 -2.35 -4.02
C THR A 153 20.23 -2.11 -3.32
N GLU A 154 21.10 -1.26 -3.88
CA GLU A 154 22.41 -0.97 -3.32
C GLU A 154 22.33 -0.14 -2.03
N SER A 155 21.52 0.93 -1.99
CA SER A 155 21.38 1.74 -0.77
C SER A 155 20.76 0.94 0.37
N CYS A 156 19.77 0.11 0.06
CA CYS A 156 19.12 -0.78 1.03
C CYS A 156 20.02 -1.92 1.49
N ARG A 157 20.83 -2.51 0.60
CA ARG A 157 21.85 -3.51 0.96
C ARG A 157 22.88 -2.92 1.91
N ARG A 158 23.42 -1.74 1.59
CA ARG A 158 24.38 -1.04 2.45
C ARG A 158 23.79 -0.74 3.82
N PHE A 159 22.54 -0.28 3.88
CA PHE A 159 21.83 -0.05 5.14
C PHE A 159 21.65 -1.36 5.94
N ALA A 160 21.18 -2.43 5.29
CA ALA A 160 20.89 -3.70 5.95
C ALA A 160 22.11 -4.36 6.59
N PHE A 161 23.27 -4.27 5.93
CA PHE A 161 24.50 -4.95 6.33
C PHE A 161 25.58 -4.02 6.92
N SER A 162 25.25 -2.75 7.19
CA SER A 162 26.16 -1.88 7.94
C SER A 162 26.36 -2.44 9.36
N PRO A 163 27.48 -2.16 10.03
CA PRO A 163 27.57 -2.33 11.48
C PRO A 163 26.52 -1.47 12.20
N ALA A 164 26.25 -1.80 13.48
CA ALA A 164 25.43 -1.00 14.37
C ALA A 164 26.23 0.20 14.92
#